data_AF-A0AAV0YKV1-F1
#
_entry.id   AF-A0AAV0YKV1-F1
#
_cell.length_a   1.000
_cell.length_b   1.000
_cell.length_c   1.000
_cell.angle_alpha   90.00
_cell.angle_beta   90.00
_cell.angle_gamma   90.00
#
_symmetry.space_group_name_H-M   'P 1'
#
loop_
_entity.id
_entity.type
_entity.pdbx_description
1 polymer ?
#
loop_
_entity_poly.entity_id
_entity_poly.type
_entity_poly.pdbx_seq_one_letter_code
_entity_poly.pdbx_strand_id
1 'polypeptide(L)'
;MFLQLGQVPTVIISSSKAAELFLKTHDIVFASRPKIQASELMDYGSVLIGEKAALVGEVVNVSDVVENLVENIMYKMILGRSKYEQFDLKGLVQQVMILIGAFDLADYIPWLGVFDLQGLTRAFKKTSKSLDEVLETILRDHEQIDNVDTIHNEDFIDTLLSIMHQTNDLENEQNHVIDRTTIKAIIQDIIMAGIDTSAVVIEWTLFELLRNSRVMKKLQDEIENEVGHNTMVEEKDLKKFE
;
A
#
# COMPACT_ATOMS: atom_id res chain seq x y z
N MET A 1 27.69 2.62 -7.75
CA MET A 1 27.94 2.06 -9.10
C MET A 1 27.12 2.84 -10.11
N PHE A 2 27.60 3.06 -11.33
CA PHE A 2 26.85 3.71 -12.39
C PHE A 2 26.56 2.70 -13.50
N LEU A 3 25.30 2.60 -13.92
CA LEU A 3 24.84 1.75 -15.02
C LEU A 3 24.10 2.60 -16.05
N GLN A 4 24.19 2.20 -17.30
CA GLN A 4 23.39 2.76 -18.38
C GLN A 4 22.35 1.70 -18.77
N LEU A 5 21.10 1.90 -18.36
CA LEU A 5 19.99 1.00 -18.68
C LEU A 5 19.25 1.55 -19.90
N GLY A 6 19.60 1.05 -21.09
CA GLY A 6 19.13 1.61 -22.35
C GLY A 6 19.60 3.06 -22.51
N GLN A 7 18.66 3.99 -22.63
CA GLN A 7 18.91 5.43 -22.72
C GLN A 7 18.89 6.14 -21.36
N VAL A 8 18.59 5.43 -20.27
CA VAL A 8 18.47 6.02 -18.93
C VAL A 8 19.73 5.76 -18.09
N PRO A 9 20.43 6.81 -17.63
CA PRO A 9 21.54 6.67 -16.69
C PRO A 9 21.00 6.35 -15.29
N THR A 10 21.58 5.35 -14.63
CA THR A 10 21.14 4.85 -13.33
C THR A 10 22.30 4.75 -12.35
N VAL A 11 22.19 5.43 -11.22
CA VAL A 11 23.15 5.33 -10.11
C VAL A 11 22.63 4.33 -9.08
N ILE A 12 23.42 3.30 -8.80
CA ILE A 12 23.13 2.30 -7.76
C ILE A 12 23.94 2.63 -6.51
N ILE A 13 23.21 2.84 -5.41
CA ILE A 13 23.75 3.06 -4.07
C ILE A 13 23.67 1.75 -3.28
N SER A 14 24.82 1.23 -2.84
CA SER A 14 24.92 -0.09 -2.21
C SER A 14 25.74 -0.09 -0.92
N SER A 15 25.95 1.07 -0.29
CA SER A 15 26.63 1.20 1.00
C SER A 15 25.84 2.09 1.94
N SER A 16 25.83 1.77 3.24
CA SER A 16 25.11 2.54 4.25
C SER A 16 25.53 4.01 4.29
N LYS A 17 26.84 4.28 4.23
CA LYS A 17 27.38 5.65 4.22
C LYS A 17 26.90 6.46 3.02
N ALA A 18 26.82 5.84 1.84
CA ALA A 18 26.30 6.51 0.65
C ALA A 18 24.77 6.69 0.74
N ALA A 19 24.03 5.70 1.26
CA ALA A 19 22.59 5.82 1.47
C ALA A 19 22.26 6.96 2.44
N GLU A 20 23.00 7.10 3.55
CA GLU A 20 22.82 8.21 4.50
C GLU A 20 23.05 9.57 3.83
N LEU A 21 24.08 9.69 3.00
CA LEU A 21 24.37 10.93 2.29
C LEU A 21 23.21 11.36 1.37
N PHE A 22 22.56 10.40 0.70
CA PHE A 22 21.46 10.64 -0.24
C PHE A 22 20.12 10.84 0.46
N LEU A 23 19.79 10.01 1.45
CA LEU A 23 18.47 9.98 2.10
C LEU A 23 18.34 10.92 3.29
N LYS A 24 19.45 11.51 3.77
CA LYS A 24 19.45 12.40 4.94
C LYS A 24 20.16 13.73 4.69
N THR A 25 21.38 13.70 4.15
CA THR A 25 22.15 14.95 3.97
C THR A 25 21.72 15.75 2.74
N HIS A 26 21.34 15.05 1.66
CA HIS A 26 20.93 15.63 0.39
C HIS A 26 19.54 15.15 -0.03
N ASP A 27 18.70 14.80 0.95
CA ASP A 27 17.36 14.25 0.74
C ASP A 27 16.49 15.11 -0.18
N ILE A 28 16.49 16.43 0.00
CA ILE A 28 15.72 17.37 -0.83
C ILE A 28 16.17 17.31 -2.30
N VAL A 29 17.46 17.09 -2.57
CA VAL A 29 18.01 17.01 -3.94
C VAL A 29 17.56 15.72 -4.62
N PHE A 30 17.36 14.64 -3.85
CA PHE A 30 17.03 13.30 -4.36
C PHE A 30 15.58 12.86 -4.08
N ALA A 31 14.72 13.75 -3.58
CA ALA A 31 13.33 13.44 -3.25
C ALA A 31 12.43 13.25 -4.49
N SER A 32 12.90 13.66 -5.67
CA SER A 32 12.16 13.49 -6.92
C SER A 32 12.12 12.02 -7.36
N ARG A 33 10.98 11.56 -7.86
CA ARG A 33 10.83 10.23 -8.46
C ARG A 33 11.01 10.28 -9.97
N PRO A 34 11.69 9.30 -10.59
CA PRO A 34 11.71 9.17 -12.04
C PRO A 34 10.29 9.00 -12.59
N LYS A 35 10.01 9.66 -13.73
CA LYS A 35 8.78 9.39 -14.47
C LYS A 35 8.92 8.07 -15.20
N ILE A 36 8.04 7.13 -14.88
CA ILE A 36 7.91 5.84 -15.58
C ILE A 36 6.55 5.81 -16.28
N GLN A 37 6.43 5.06 -17.37
CA GLN A 37 5.19 4.94 -18.14
C GLN A 37 4.00 4.60 -17.26
N ALA A 38 4.17 3.61 -16.37
CA ALA A 38 3.12 3.21 -15.45
C ALA A 38 2.65 4.39 -14.56
N SER A 39 3.56 5.25 -14.10
CA SER A 39 3.22 6.42 -13.27
C SER A 39 2.49 7.52 -14.05
N GLU A 40 2.79 7.71 -15.34
CA GLU A 40 2.10 8.69 -16.19
C GLU A 40 0.68 8.27 -16.53
N LEU A 41 0.42 6.97 -16.57
CA LEU A 41 -0.90 6.42 -16.84
C LEU A 41 -1.81 6.39 -15.62
N MET A 42 -1.26 6.64 -14.43
CA MET A 42 -1.93 6.42 -13.16
C MET A 42 -2.50 7.68 -12.52
N ASP A 43 -2.05 8.86 -12.96
CA ASP A 43 -2.21 10.16 -12.28
C ASP A 43 -1.83 10.20 -10.78
N TYR A 44 -1.48 9.07 -10.15
CA TYR A 44 -1.06 8.95 -8.75
C TYR A 44 -0.12 7.77 -8.52
N GLY A 45 1.01 8.00 -7.85
CA GLY A 45 2.19 7.14 -7.94
C GLY A 45 2.53 6.20 -6.76
N SER A 46 3.12 5.06 -7.15
CA SER A 46 4.07 4.12 -6.49
C SER A 46 3.58 2.98 -5.54
N VAL A 47 4.41 1.93 -5.39
CA VAL A 47 4.12 0.46 -5.53
C VAL A 47 4.95 -0.42 -4.58
N LEU A 48 4.51 -1.66 -4.23
CA LEU A 48 5.30 -2.88 -3.85
C LEU A 48 4.43 -4.21 -3.84
N ILE A 49 5.00 -5.43 -3.86
CA ILE A 49 4.42 -6.71 -4.45
C ILE A 49 4.09 -7.88 -3.44
N GLY A 50 3.05 -8.74 -3.68
CA GLY A 50 2.92 -10.17 -3.20
C GLY A 50 1.55 -10.92 -3.39
N GLU A 51 1.52 -12.27 -3.57
CA GLU A 51 0.31 -13.13 -3.84
C GLU A 51 0.27 -14.50 -3.08
N LYS A 52 -0.96 -15.08 -2.99
CA LYS A 52 -1.63 -16.04 -2.06
C LYS A 52 -1.39 -17.58 -2.11
N ALA A 53 -1.84 -18.32 -1.07
CA ALA A 53 -2.33 -19.74 -1.11
C ALA A 53 -3.12 -20.23 0.14
N ALA A 54 -3.94 -21.29 0.01
CA ALA A 54 -5.10 -21.69 0.85
C ALA A 54 -4.91 -22.60 2.12
N LEU A 55 -6.04 -22.98 2.77
CA LEU A 55 -6.30 -23.70 4.07
C LEU A 55 -7.04 -25.07 3.88
N VAL A 56 -7.30 -26.00 4.83
CA VAL A 56 -6.82 -26.36 6.20
C VAL A 56 -7.22 -27.82 6.52
N GLY A 57 -6.44 -28.41 7.44
CA GLY A 57 -6.42 -29.81 7.89
C GLY A 57 -5.03 -30.41 7.65
N GLU A 58 -4.29 -29.73 6.78
CA GLU A 58 -2.95 -29.95 6.27
C GLU A 58 -2.10 -28.72 6.60
N VAL A 59 -0.82 -28.75 6.20
CA VAL A 59 0.09 -27.60 6.22
C VAL A 59 -0.67 -26.35 5.75
N VAL A 60 -0.80 -25.38 6.65
CA VAL A 60 -1.55 -24.15 6.40
C VAL A 60 -0.61 -23.14 5.80
N ASN A 61 -1.00 -22.55 4.67
CA ASN A 61 -0.32 -21.35 4.24
C ASN A 61 -0.79 -20.17 5.10
N VAL A 62 0.15 -19.66 5.90
CA VAL A 62 -0.06 -18.54 6.81
C VAL A 62 -0.28 -17.24 6.02
N SER A 63 0.18 -17.14 4.78
CA SER A 63 0.05 -15.94 3.96
C SER A 63 -1.41 -15.53 3.75
N ASP A 64 -2.30 -16.46 3.36
CA ASP A 64 -3.72 -16.12 3.18
C ASP A 64 -4.39 -15.63 4.48
N VAL A 65 -4.00 -16.20 5.62
CA VAL A 65 -4.58 -15.83 6.91
C VAL A 65 -4.15 -14.42 7.30
N VAL A 66 -2.85 -14.14 7.19
CA VAL A 66 -2.27 -12.85 7.53
C VAL A 66 -2.75 -11.77 6.55
N GLU A 67 -2.71 -12.03 5.25
CA GLU A 67 -3.19 -11.10 4.24
C GLU A 67 -4.66 -10.71 4.46
N ASN A 68 -5.54 -11.68 4.73
CA ASN A 68 -6.95 -11.39 4.96
C ASN A 68 -7.15 -10.61 6.28
N LEU A 69 -6.34 -10.89 7.31
CA LEU A 69 -6.37 -10.13 8.56
C LEU A 69 -6.00 -8.67 8.32
N VAL A 70 -4.86 -8.42 7.64
CA VAL A 70 -4.39 -7.06 7.35
C VAL A 70 -5.37 -6.36 6.41
N GLU A 71 -5.84 -7.00 5.35
CA GLU A 71 -6.86 -6.46 4.42
C GLU A 71 -8.11 -6.00 5.19
N ASN A 72 -8.60 -6.80 6.14
CA ASN A 72 -9.76 -6.44 6.94
C ASN A 72 -9.50 -5.28 7.90
N ILE A 73 -8.31 -5.20 8.50
CA ILE A 73 -7.92 -4.05 9.36
C ILE A 73 -7.87 -2.78 8.50
N MET A 74 -7.23 -2.84 7.33
CA MET A 74 -7.11 -1.71 6.42
C MET A 74 -8.48 -1.23 5.92
N TYR A 75 -9.37 -2.13 5.50
CA TYR A 75 -10.71 -1.72 5.06
C TYR A 75 -11.55 -1.14 6.19
N LYS A 76 -11.49 -1.69 7.40
CA LYS A 76 -12.20 -1.08 8.54
C LYS A 76 -11.68 0.29 8.91
N MET A 77 -10.36 0.50 8.81
CA MET A 77 -9.72 1.78 9.11
C MET A 77 -10.04 2.83 8.04
N ILE A 78 -10.02 2.42 6.76
CA ILE A 78 -10.14 3.36 5.64
C ILE A 78 -11.59 3.59 5.23
N LEU A 79 -12.38 2.52 5.13
CA LEU A 79 -13.73 2.51 4.53
C LEU A 79 -14.85 2.39 5.57
N GLY A 80 -14.49 2.35 6.86
CA GLY A 80 -15.42 2.15 7.98
C GLY A 80 -16.09 0.76 8.02
N ARG A 81 -15.79 -0.13 7.07
CA ARG A 81 -16.51 -1.40 6.86
C ARG A 81 -15.59 -2.53 6.37
N SER A 82 -16.09 -3.76 6.41
CA SER A 82 -15.42 -4.91 5.82
C SER A 82 -15.44 -4.85 4.28
N LYS A 83 -14.74 -5.78 3.62
CA LYS A 83 -14.66 -5.86 2.16
C LYS A 83 -16.03 -5.75 1.46
N TYR A 84 -16.08 -4.98 0.38
CA TYR A 84 -17.24 -4.94 -0.53
C TYR A 84 -17.32 -6.26 -1.31
N GLU A 85 -18.31 -7.10 -1.04
CA GLU A 85 -18.46 -8.39 -1.74
C GLU A 85 -18.68 -8.23 -3.26
N GLN A 86 -19.21 -7.08 -3.68
CA GLN A 86 -19.46 -6.78 -5.09
C GLN A 86 -18.21 -6.41 -5.90
N PHE A 87 -17.09 -6.08 -5.24
CA PHE A 87 -15.86 -5.63 -5.90
C PHE A 87 -14.65 -6.46 -5.49
N ASP A 88 -13.87 -6.89 -6.47
CA ASP A 88 -12.55 -7.48 -6.21
C ASP A 88 -11.46 -6.39 -6.13
N LEU A 89 -11.58 -5.51 -5.12
CA LEU A 89 -10.64 -4.40 -4.91
C LEU A 89 -9.19 -4.91 -4.75
N LYS A 90 -9.01 -5.99 -3.99
CA LYS A 90 -7.71 -6.65 -3.81
C LYS A 90 -7.13 -7.16 -5.13
N GLY A 91 -7.91 -7.89 -5.93
CA GLY A 91 -7.43 -8.37 -7.23
C GLY A 91 -7.06 -7.24 -8.19
N LEU A 92 -7.81 -6.14 -8.17
CA LEU A 92 -7.48 -4.94 -8.96
C LEU A 92 -6.18 -4.29 -8.49
N VAL A 93 -6.00 -4.12 -7.17
CA VAL A 93 -4.77 -3.60 -6.57
C VAL A 93 -3.57 -4.50 -6.92
N GLN A 94 -3.69 -5.81 -6.79
CA GLN A 94 -2.62 -6.76 -7.13
C GLN A 94 -2.26 -6.70 -8.62
N GLN A 95 -3.24 -6.62 -9.51
CA GLN A 95 -2.99 -6.48 -10.95
C GLN A 95 -2.26 -5.17 -11.28
N VAL A 96 -2.69 -4.07 -10.64
CA VAL A 96 -2.01 -2.78 -10.75
C VAL A 96 -0.54 -2.90 -10.31
N MET A 97 -0.29 -3.52 -9.16
CA MET A 97 1.08 -3.73 -8.65
C MET A 97 1.94 -4.53 -9.63
N ILE A 98 1.42 -5.63 -10.16
CA ILE A 98 2.13 -6.47 -11.14
C ILE A 98 2.52 -5.66 -12.37
N LEU A 99 1.61 -4.82 -12.87
CA LEU A 99 1.84 -4.05 -14.08
C LEU A 99 2.86 -2.92 -13.89
N ILE A 100 2.90 -2.29 -12.71
CA ILE A 100 3.90 -1.25 -12.42
C ILE A 100 5.27 -1.85 -12.10
N GLY A 101 5.30 -3.01 -11.44
CA GLY A 101 6.54 -3.73 -11.16
C GLY A 101 7.13 -4.45 -12.40
N ALA A 102 6.36 -4.56 -13.49
CA ALA A 102 6.82 -5.18 -14.71
C ALA A 102 7.95 -4.36 -15.35
N PHE A 103 8.94 -5.06 -15.88
CA PHE A 103 9.96 -4.43 -16.71
C PHE A 103 9.30 -3.86 -17.97
N ASP A 104 9.26 -2.54 -18.12
CA ASP A 104 8.78 -1.87 -19.33
C ASP A 104 9.96 -1.33 -20.15
N LEU A 105 10.10 -1.79 -21.39
CA LEU A 105 11.10 -1.30 -22.35
C LEU A 105 11.00 0.20 -22.58
N ALA A 106 9.79 0.76 -22.50
CA ALA A 106 9.55 2.19 -22.70
C ALA A 106 10.16 3.03 -21.58
N ASP A 107 10.36 2.49 -20.38
CA ASP A 107 11.03 3.20 -19.28
C ASP A 107 12.53 3.36 -19.54
N TYR A 108 13.13 2.49 -20.34
CA TYR A 108 14.56 2.51 -20.67
C TYR A 108 14.84 3.02 -22.08
N ILE A 109 13.86 2.93 -22.99
CA ILE A 109 13.92 3.37 -24.39
C ILE A 109 12.62 4.13 -24.70
N PRO A 110 12.51 5.41 -24.31
CA PRO A 110 11.24 6.15 -24.31
C PRO A 110 10.51 6.21 -25.65
N TRP A 111 11.24 6.28 -26.76
CA TRP A 111 10.63 6.32 -28.10
C TRP A 111 9.91 5.01 -28.50
N LEU A 112 10.16 3.90 -27.80
CA LEU A 112 9.41 2.65 -27.98
C LEU A 112 8.03 2.66 -27.30
N GLY A 113 7.78 3.61 -26.39
CA GLY A 113 6.52 3.68 -25.62
C GLY A 113 5.27 3.81 -26.50
N VAL A 114 5.37 4.50 -27.64
CA VAL A 114 4.23 4.65 -28.57
C VAL A 114 3.76 3.33 -29.18
N PHE A 115 4.61 2.30 -29.21
CA PHE A 115 4.27 1.01 -29.80
C PHE A 115 3.64 0.05 -28.79
N ASP A 116 3.78 0.31 -27.48
CA ASP A 116 3.30 -0.58 -26.41
C ASP A 116 3.67 -2.05 -26.68
N LEU A 117 4.95 -2.32 -26.98
CA LEU A 117 5.43 -3.61 -27.49
C LEU A 117 5.10 -4.79 -26.56
N GLN A 118 4.99 -4.52 -25.25
CA GLN A 118 4.69 -5.51 -24.22
C GLN A 118 3.20 -5.53 -23.84
N GLY A 119 2.39 -4.61 -24.38
CA GLY A 119 0.98 -4.45 -24.04
C GLY A 119 0.72 -3.92 -22.61
N LEU A 120 1.78 -3.53 -21.89
CA LEU A 120 1.73 -3.09 -20.50
C LEU A 120 0.92 -1.80 -20.36
N THR A 121 1.10 -0.83 -21.27
CA THR A 121 0.36 0.44 -21.24
C THR A 121 -1.14 0.19 -21.34
N ARG A 122 -1.57 -0.67 -22.27
CA ARG A 122 -2.98 -1.00 -22.46
C ARG A 122 -3.56 -1.78 -21.28
N ALA A 123 -2.83 -2.77 -20.78
CA ALA A 123 -3.25 -3.55 -19.62
C ALA A 123 -3.42 -2.63 -18.40
N PHE A 124 -2.45 -1.75 -18.18
CA PHE A 124 -2.45 -0.80 -17.08
C PHE A 124 -3.62 0.18 -17.14
N LYS A 125 -3.86 0.82 -18.29
CA LYS A 125 -5.02 1.71 -18.46
C LYS A 125 -6.35 1.01 -18.16
N LYS A 126 -6.48 -0.25 -18.58
CA LYS A 126 -7.69 -1.04 -18.33
C LYS A 126 -7.87 -1.29 -16.83
N THR A 127 -6.84 -1.78 -16.14
CA THR A 127 -6.92 -2.09 -14.72
C THR A 127 -7.08 -0.83 -13.87
N SER A 128 -6.36 0.25 -14.19
CA SER A 128 -6.50 1.55 -13.53
C SER A 128 -7.91 2.11 -13.66
N LYS A 129 -8.54 1.98 -14.83
CA LYS A 129 -9.94 2.41 -15.02
C LYS A 129 -10.91 1.62 -14.13
N SER A 130 -10.75 0.30 -14.05
CA SER A 130 -11.58 -0.53 -13.18
C SER A 130 -11.38 -0.19 -11.70
N LEU A 131 -10.15 0.12 -11.28
CA LEU A 131 -9.87 0.56 -9.91
C LEU A 131 -10.50 1.93 -9.62
N ASP A 132 -10.40 2.87 -10.55
CA ASP A 132 -11.02 4.20 -10.45
C ASP A 132 -12.54 4.10 -10.28
N GLU A 133 -13.22 3.26 -11.07
CA GLU A 133 -14.68 3.03 -10.97
C GLU A 133 -15.09 2.49 -9.59
N VAL A 134 -14.27 1.62 -8.99
CA VAL A 134 -14.51 1.09 -7.63
C VAL A 134 -14.33 2.20 -6.59
N LEU A 135 -13.21 2.91 -6.62
CA LEU A 135 -12.94 4.01 -5.68
C LEU A 135 -13.98 5.12 -5.78
N GLU A 136 -14.42 5.45 -6.99
CA GLU A 136 -15.48 6.42 -7.25
C GLU A 136 -16.83 5.98 -6.67
N THR A 137 -17.11 4.68 -6.69
CA THR A 137 -18.33 4.13 -6.06
C THR A 137 -18.22 4.20 -4.54
N ILE A 138 -17.07 3.82 -3.98
CA ILE A 138 -16.79 3.91 -2.54
C ILE A 138 -16.98 5.35 -2.06
N LEU A 139 -16.38 6.35 -2.73
CA LEU A 139 -16.51 7.75 -2.33
C LEU A 139 -17.97 8.23 -2.37
N ARG A 140 -18.71 7.89 -3.43
CA ARG A 140 -20.14 8.21 -3.54
C ARG A 140 -20.97 7.62 -2.42
N ASP A 141 -20.65 6.39 -1.98
CA ASP A 141 -21.35 5.75 -0.87
C ASP A 141 -21.12 6.51 0.45
N HIS A 142 -19.91 7.02 0.71
CA HIS A 142 -19.61 7.80 1.93
C HIS A 142 -20.32 9.17 1.89
N GLU A 143 -20.32 9.86 0.74
CA GLU A 143 -21.05 11.12 0.55
C GLU A 143 -22.58 10.97 0.72
N GLN A 144 -23.14 9.80 0.42
CA GLN A 144 -24.58 9.54 0.61
C GLN A 144 -24.95 9.20 2.05
N ILE A 145 -24.03 8.58 2.81
CA ILE A 145 -24.25 8.24 4.23
C ILE A 145 -24.32 9.51 5.08
N ASP A 146 -23.52 10.53 4.77
CA ASP A 146 -23.58 11.85 5.44
C ASP A 146 -24.96 12.54 5.33
N ASN A 147 -25.79 12.17 4.35
CA ASN A 147 -27.12 12.74 4.15
C ASN A 147 -28.23 12.04 4.97
N VAL A 148 -27.90 10.97 5.71
CA VAL A 148 -28.84 10.20 6.52
C VAL A 148 -28.41 10.31 7.99
N ASP A 149 -29.31 10.74 8.88
CA ASP A 149 -29.12 10.86 10.34
C ASP A 149 -28.90 9.49 11.03
N THR A 150 -27.92 8.72 10.57
CA THR A 150 -27.45 7.48 11.18
C THR A 150 -26.18 7.76 11.99
N ILE A 151 -26.04 7.08 13.13
CA ILE A 151 -24.81 7.09 13.93
C ILE A 151 -23.73 6.41 13.07
N HIS A 152 -23.01 7.22 12.30
CA HIS A 152 -21.87 6.81 11.49
C HIS A 152 -20.61 6.97 12.33
N ASN A 153 -19.77 5.94 12.36
CA ASN A 153 -18.45 6.07 12.96
C ASN A 153 -17.54 6.67 11.89
N GLU A 154 -17.07 7.90 12.11
CA GLU A 154 -16.14 8.58 11.20
C GLU A 154 -14.94 7.68 10.88
N ASP A 155 -14.67 7.54 9.59
CA ASP A 155 -13.52 6.81 9.07
C ASP A 155 -12.53 7.74 8.34
N PHE A 156 -11.50 7.14 7.74
CA PHE A 156 -10.46 7.89 7.06
C PHE A 156 -10.98 8.62 5.81
N ILE A 157 -11.92 8.03 5.07
CA ILE A 157 -12.51 8.68 3.88
C ILE A 157 -13.31 9.90 4.30
N ASP A 158 -14.11 9.80 5.36
CA ASP A 158 -14.88 10.94 5.88
C ASP A 158 -13.96 12.09 6.27
N THR A 159 -12.83 11.78 6.88
CA THR A 159 -11.80 12.77 7.23
C THR A 159 -11.24 13.46 5.98
N LEU A 160 -10.91 12.70 4.92
CA LEU A 160 -10.41 13.25 3.67
C LEU A 160 -11.45 14.13 2.95
N LEU A 161 -12.71 13.68 2.92
CA LEU A 161 -13.82 14.45 2.35
C LEU A 161 -14.04 15.76 3.11
N SER A 162 -14.01 15.72 4.45
CA SER A 162 -14.08 16.91 5.31
C SER A 162 -12.96 17.91 5.00
N ILE A 163 -11.71 17.44 4.85
CA ILE A 163 -10.57 18.30 4.48
C ILE A 163 -10.77 18.91 3.09
N MET A 164 -11.26 18.13 2.11
CA MET A 164 -11.56 18.64 0.76
C MET A 164 -12.63 19.72 0.79
N HIS A 165 -13.72 19.52 1.53
CA HIS A 165 -14.79 20.52 1.66
C HIS A 165 -14.29 21.81 2.31
N GLN A 166 -13.52 21.71 3.41
CA GLN A 166 -12.90 22.88 4.05
C GLN A 166 -11.95 23.65 3.14
N THR A 167 -11.19 22.95 2.30
CA THR A 167 -10.21 23.57 1.40
C THR A 167 -10.89 24.28 0.23
N ASN A 168 -12.03 23.78 -0.24
CA ASN A 168 -12.80 24.38 -1.33
C ASN A 168 -13.58 25.64 -0.92
N ASP A 169 -13.97 25.76 0.36
CA ASP A 169 -14.66 26.96 0.89
C ASP A 169 -13.72 28.17 1.08
N LEU A 170 -12.40 27.93 1.09
CA LEU A 170 -11.39 28.97 1.20
C LEU A 170 -10.87 29.31 -0.21
N GLU A 171 -11.45 30.33 -0.86
CA GLU A 171 -10.95 30.92 -2.12
C GLU A 171 -9.53 31.50 -1.98
N ASN A 172 -8.51 30.64 -1.81
CA ASN A 172 -7.12 31.04 -1.64
C ASN A 172 -6.31 30.63 -2.88
N GLU A 173 -5.87 31.64 -3.66
CA GLU A 173 -5.18 31.57 -4.96
C GLU A 173 -3.83 30.83 -4.98
N GLN A 174 -3.44 30.03 -3.98
CA GLN A 174 -2.09 29.45 -3.90
C GLN A 174 -1.90 28.12 -3.16
N ASN A 175 -2.95 27.45 -2.67
CA ASN A 175 -2.78 26.16 -1.98
C ASN A 175 -3.16 24.97 -2.86
N HIS A 176 -2.38 23.89 -2.74
CA HIS A 176 -2.67 22.59 -3.35
C HIS A 176 -4.11 22.16 -2.99
N VAL A 177 -5.02 22.26 -3.95
CA VAL A 177 -6.40 21.82 -3.79
C VAL A 177 -6.38 20.31 -3.65
N ILE A 178 -6.74 19.80 -2.47
CA ILE A 178 -7.06 18.38 -2.29
C ILE A 178 -8.39 18.19 -3.02
N ASP A 179 -8.32 17.70 -4.25
CA ASP A 179 -9.47 17.37 -5.05
C ASP A 179 -9.83 15.89 -4.91
N ARG A 180 -10.97 15.49 -5.48
CA ARG A 180 -11.44 14.11 -5.46
C ARG A 180 -10.42 13.12 -6.03
N THR A 181 -9.72 13.55 -7.06
CA THR A 181 -8.66 12.80 -7.74
C THR A 181 -7.53 12.50 -6.73
N THR A 182 -7.12 13.51 -5.96
CA THR A 182 -6.12 13.39 -4.89
C THR A 182 -6.61 12.52 -3.72
N ILE A 183 -7.89 12.56 -3.36
CA ILE A 183 -8.45 11.66 -2.35
C ILE A 183 -8.35 10.20 -2.82
N LYS A 184 -8.77 9.89 -4.06
CA LYS A 184 -8.68 8.53 -4.60
C LYS A 184 -7.25 8.01 -4.59
N ALA A 185 -6.29 8.88 -4.88
CA ALA A 185 -4.86 8.60 -4.79
C ALA A 185 -4.40 8.16 -3.40
N ILE A 186 -4.76 8.95 -2.38
CA ILE A 186 -4.34 8.71 -1.00
C ILE A 186 -4.95 7.39 -0.51
N ILE A 187 -6.25 7.16 -0.79
CA ILE A 187 -6.93 5.90 -0.45
C ILE A 187 -6.22 4.72 -1.11
N GLN A 188 -5.96 4.84 -2.40
CA GLN A 188 -5.27 3.80 -3.16
C GLN A 188 -3.88 3.52 -2.57
N ASP A 189 -3.06 4.54 -2.35
CA ASP A 189 -1.69 4.41 -1.83
C ASP A 189 -1.66 3.74 -0.46
N ILE A 190 -2.55 4.14 0.46
CA ILE A 190 -2.60 3.56 1.80
C ILE A 190 -3.06 2.09 1.77
N ILE A 191 -4.09 1.75 0.96
CA ILE A 191 -4.53 0.36 0.80
C ILE A 191 -3.39 -0.49 0.22
N MET A 192 -2.75 0.00 -0.84
CA MET A 192 -1.65 -0.66 -1.54
C MET A 192 -0.43 -0.88 -0.64
N ALA A 193 0.01 0.15 0.08
CA ALA A 193 1.19 0.09 0.93
C ALA A 193 0.94 -0.70 2.22
N GLY A 194 -0.25 -0.57 2.82
CA GLY A 194 -0.55 -1.13 4.14
C GLY A 194 -0.73 -2.65 4.13
N ILE A 195 -1.35 -3.21 3.09
CA ILE A 195 -1.69 -4.64 3.04
C ILE A 195 -0.45 -5.50 2.83
N ASP A 196 0.24 -5.32 1.69
CA ASP A 196 1.29 -6.23 1.25
C ASP A 196 2.54 -6.15 2.17
N THR A 197 2.95 -4.93 2.56
CA THR A 197 4.17 -4.78 3.39
C THR A 197 4.01 -5.36 4.79
N SER A 198 2.86 -5.14 5.43
CA SER A 198 2.57 -5.66 6.77
C SER A 198 2.45 -7.18 6.77
N ALA A 199 1.78 -7.74 5.75
CA ALA A 199 1.64 -9.18 5.61
C ALA A 199 3.01 -9.86 5.46
N VAL A 200 3.85 -9.33 4.56
CA VAL A 200 5.22 -9.83 4.34
C VAL A 200 6.04 -9.80 5.63
N VAL A 201 6.01 -8.71 6.41
CA VAL A 201 6.77 -8.63 7.67
C VAL A 201 6.31 -9.69 8.68
N ILE A 202 5.00 -9.86 8.86
CA ILE A 202 4.45 -10.86 9.77
C ILE A 202 4.84 -12.28 9.31
N GLU A 203 4.70 -12.57 8.01
CA GLU A 203 5.08 -13.86 7.43
C GLU A 203 6.56 -14.18 7.64
N TRP A 204 7.46 -13.26 7.32
CA TRP A 204 8.90 -13.45 7.54
C TRP A 204 9.25 -13.59 9.01
N THR A 205 8.58 -12.84 9.89
CA THR A 205 8.78 -12.96 11.33
C THR A 205 8.41 -14.36 11.81
N LEU A 206 7.22 -14.85 11.42
CA LEU A 206 6.77 -16.21 11.75
C LEU A 206 7.70 -17.28 11.17
N PHE A 207 8.13 -17.11 9.92
CA PHE A 207 9.07 -18.01 9.26
C PHE A 207 10.42 -18.09 10.01
N GLU A 208 11.00 -16.95 10.37
CA GLU A 208 12.27 -16.90 11.08
C GLU A 208 12.15 -17.45 12.51
N LEU A 209 11.03 -17.21 13.20
CA LEU A 209 10.78 -17.82 14.51
C LEU A 209 10.66 -19.35 14.41
N LEU A 210 9.93 -19.87 13.43
CA LEU A 210 9.78 -21.31 13.20
C LEU A 210 11.11 -22.00 12.86
N ARG A 211 12.01 -21.30 12.15
CA ARG A 211 13.37 -21.78 11.85
C ARG A 211 14.30 -21.76 13.06
N ASN A 212 14.02 -20.92 14.06
CA ASN A 212 14.87 -20.70 15.22
C ASN A 212 14.12 -21.05 16.52
N SER A 213 13.93 -22.35 16.78
CA SER A 213 13.15 -22.86 17.93
C SER A 213 13.58 -22.28 19.29
N ARG A 214 14.87 -21.99 19.47
CA ARG A 214 15.39 -21.33 20.69
C ARG A 214 14.82 -19.92 20.87
N VAL A 215 14.74 -19.14 19.79
CA VAL A 215 14.22 -17.76 19.82
C VAL A 215 12.70 -17.78 19.99
N MET A 216 12.00 -18.67 19.28
CA MET A 216 10.56 -18.88 19.47
C MET A 216 10.23 -19.23 20.92
N LYS A 217 11.00 -20.12 21.54
CA LYS A 217 10.79 -20.48 22.94
C LYS A 217 11.06 -19.31 23.89
N LYS A 218 12.14 -18.53 23.66
CA LYS A 218 12.40 -17.31 24.46
C LYS A 218 11.21 -16.35 24.38
N LEU A 219 10.70 -16.08 23.18
CA LEU A 219 9.56 -15.18 22.97
C LEU A 219 8.30 -15.68 23.70
N GLN A 220 8.02 -16.99 23.63
CA GLN A 220 6.88 -17.59 24.33
C GLN A 220 7.02 -17.49 25.85
N ASP A 221 8.19 -17.83 26.38
CA ASP A 221 8.49 -17.75 27.82
C ASP A 221 8.38 -16.28 28.31
N GLU A 222 8.81 -15.31 27.49
CA GLU A 222 8.74 -13.88 27.80
C GLU A 222 7.30 -13.35 27.83
N ILE A 223 6.48 -13.69 26.82
CA ILE A 223 5.04 -13.34 26.81
C ILE A 223 4.34 -13.96 28.02
N GLU A 224 4.66 -15.21 28.35
CA GLU A 224 4.11 -15.91 29.50
C GLU A 224 4.46 -15.22 30.83
N ASN A 225 5.71 -14.76 30.99
CA ASN A 225 6.16 -14.13 32.23
C ASN A 225 5.59 -12.71 32.42
N GLU A 226 5.48 -11.92 31.34
CA GLU A 226 5.11 -10.50 31.44
C GLU A 226 3.60 -10.24 31.32
N VAL A 227 2.86 -11.12 30.65
CA VAL A 227 1.42 -10.98 30.37
C VAL A 227 0.59 -12.12 30.97
N GLY A 228 1.12 -13.35 30.97
CA GLY A 228 0.43 -14.54 31.49
C GLY A 228 -0.46 -15.27 30.47
N HIS A 229 -0.81 -16.52 30.77
CA HIS A 229 -1.51 -17.44 29.84
C HIS A 229 -2.94 -17.08 29.44
N ASN A 230 -3.63 -16.27 30.25
CA ASN A 230 -5.07 -16.06 30.12
C ASN A 230 -5.43 -14.63 29.70
N THR A 231 -4.47 -13.86 29.20
CA THR A 231 -4.67 -12.44 28.86
C THR A 231 -4.05 -12.15 27.50
N MET A 232 -4.78 -11.38 26.67
CA MET A 232 -4.28 -10.96 25.37
C MET A 232 -3.24 -9.86 25.54
N VAL A 233 -2.19 -9.90 24.72
CA VAL A 233 -1.16 -8.86 24.68
C VAL A 233 -1.78 -7.56 24.18
N GLU A 234 -1.53 -6.46 24.91
CA GLU A 234 -1.94 -5.11 24.51
C GLU A 234 -0.71 -4.25 24.15
N GLU A 235 -0.93 -3.14 23.43
CA GLU A 235 0.16 -2.24 23.02
C GLU A 235 0.96 -1.67 24.21
N LYS A 236 0.30 -1.47 25.36
CA LYS A 236 0.96 -1.02 26.60
C LYS A 236 1.98 -2.02 27.13
N ASP A 237 1.84 -3.31 26.80
CA ASP A 237 2.74 -4.38 27.24
C ASP A 237 4.04 -4.39 26.44
N LEU A 238 4.11 -3.73 25.28
CA LEU A 238 5.32 -3.69 24.45
C LEU A 238 6.56 -3.18 25.20
N LYS A 239 6.37 -2.33 26.20
CA LYS A 239 7.47 -1.80 27.03
C LYS A 239 8.05 -2.83 28.02
N LYS A 240 7.39 -3.97 28.18
CA LYS A 240 7.81 -5.06 29.09
C LYS A 240 8.71 -6.09 28.38
N PHE A 241 8.68 -6.12 27.05
CA PHE A 241 9.47 -7.05 26.25
C PHE A 241 10.87 -6.49 25.94
N GLU A 242 11.89 -7.36 25.92
CA GLU A 242 13.31 -7.07 25.67
C GLU A 242 13.70 -7.04 24.18
#